data_AF-A0A7C4LMR5-F1
#
_entry.id   AF-A0A7C4LMR5-F1
#
_cell.length_a   1.000
_cell.length_b   1.000
_cell.length_c   1.000
_cell.angle_alpha   90.00
_cell.angle_beta   90.00
_cell.angle_gamma   90.00
#
_symmetry.space_group_name_H-M   'P 1'
#
loop_
_entity.id
_entity.type
_entity.pdbx_description
1 polymer ?
#
loop_
_entity_poly.entity_id
_entity_poly.type
_entity_poly.pdbx_seq_one_letter_code
_entity_poly.pdbx_strand_id
1 'polypeptide(L)' 'MRGTLFAFCLVMVSGAVLAQGVPPGFDAASFARIGVGVRALGMAGAFTAIAEGPAALYWNPA' A
#
# COMPACT_ATOMS: atom_id res chain seq x y z
N MET A 1 -13.24 6.85 38.83
CA MET A 1 -13.85 7.29 37.54
C MET A 1 -13.00 8.35 36.83
N ARG A 2 -12.52 9.40 37.50
CA ARG A 2 -11.69 10.45 36.87
C ARG A 2 -10.32 9.95 36.37
N GLY A 3 -9.62 9.14 37.15
CA GLY A 3 -8.31 8.57 36.74
C GLY A 3 -8.39 7.48 35.66
N THR A 4 -9.45 6.68 35.66
CA THR A 4 -9.69 5.63 34.65
C THR A 4 -9.99 6.22 33.27
N LEU A 5 -10.72 7.34 33.22
CA LEU A 5 -10.95 8.10 31.98
C LEU A 5 -9.64 8.68 31.41
N PHE A 6 -8.79 9.22 32.29
CA PHE A 6 -7.50 9.77 31.89
C PHE A 6 -6.55 8.69 31.35
N ALA A 7 -6.48 7.54 32.02
CA ALA A 7 -5.69 6.40 31.56
C ALA A 7 -6.19 5.86 30.21
N PHE A 8 -7.52 5.79 30.01
CA PHE A 8 -8.11 5.38 28.73
C PHE A 8 -7.74 6.35 27.59
N CYS A 9 -7.84 7.65 27.82
CA CYS A 9 -7.43 8.67 26.84
C CYS A 9 -5.94 8.56 26.51
N LEU A 10 -5.07 8.33 27.50
CA LEU A 10 -3.63 8.17 27.29
C LEU A 10 -3.33 6.97 26.37
N VAL A 11 -3.97 5.83 26.63
CA VAL A 11 -3.81 4.62 25.81
C VAL A 11 -4.26 4.85 24.36
N MET A 12 -5.39 5.53 24.17
CA MET A 12 -5.90 5.86 22.82
C MET A 12 -4.98 6.81 22.05
N VAL A 13 -4.44 7.83 22.73
CA VAL A 13 -3.51 8.79 22.11
C VAL A 13 -2.19 8.10 21.72
N SER A 14 -1.65 7.22 22.55
CA SER A 14 -0.44 6.46 22.22
C SER A 14 -0.63 5.53 21.02
N GLY A 15 -1.81 4.90 20.88
CA GLY A 15 -2.13 4.07 19.72
C GLY A 15 -2.14 4.83 18.39
N ALA A 16 -2.61 6.09 18.40
CA ALA A 16 -2.68 6.92 17.20
C ALA A 16 -1.30 7.30 16.62
N VAL A 17 -0.28 7.43 17.48
CA VAL A 17 1.10 7.77 17.08
C VAL A 17 1.78 6.60 16.35
N LEU A 18 1.50 5.36 16.75
CA LEU A 18 2.09 4.16 16.14
C LEU A 18 1.37 3.73 14.84
N ALA A 19 0.15 4.21 14.61
CA ALA A 19 -0.65 3.87 13.43
C ALA A 19 -0.34 4.74 12.19
N GLN A 20 0.64 5.65 12.27
CA GLN A 20 1.00 6.52 11.15
C GLN A 20 1.69 5.71 10.05
N GLY A 21 1.00 5.51 8.91
CA GLY A 21 1.59 4.89 7.73
C GLY A 21 2.61 5.80 7.05
N VAL A 22 3.62 5.22 6.40
CA VAL A 22 4.58 5.98 5.59
C VAL A 22 3.92 6.39 4.27
N PRO A 23 3.96 7.68 3.88
CA PRO A 23 3.43 8.12 2.59
C PRO A 23 4.08 7.36 1.41
N PRO A 24 3.35 7.10 0.31
CA PRO A 24 3.94 6.54 -0.89
C PRO A 24 5.13 7.39 -1.36
N GLY A 25 6.25 6.74 -1.69
CA GLY A 25 7.49 7.40 -2.11
C GLY A 25 8.54 7.59 -1.01
N PHE A 26 8.18 7.40 0.26
CA PHE A 26 9.06 7.64 1.41
C PHE A 26 9.50 6.37 2.14
N ASP A 27 9.00 5.19 1.74
CA ASP A 27 9.44 3.89 2.26
C ASP A 27 10.43 3.20 1.31
N ALA A 28 11.34 2.40 1.87
CA ALA A 28 12.35 1.66 1.10
C ALA A 28 11.72 0.72 0.04
N ALA A 29 10.50 0.22 0.28
CA ALA A 29 9.77 -0.67 -0.61
C ALA A 29 8.78 0.06 -1.55
N SER A 30 8.85 1.39 -1.67
CA SER A 30 7.98 2.17 -2.55
C SER A 30 7.98 1.67 -4.01
N PHE A 31 9.12 1.19 -4.49
CA PHE A 31 9.26 0.67 -5.85
C PHE A 31 8.39 -0.57 -6.11
N ALA A 32 8.09 -1.38 -5.09
CA ALA A 32 7.27 -2.57 -5.24
C ALA A 32 5.79 -2.25 -5.57
N ARG A 33 5.38 -0.98 -5.37
CA ARG A 33 4.06 -0.49 -5.73
C ARG A 33 3.98 -0.08 -7.21
N ILE A 34 5.13 0.12 -7.86
CA ILE A 34 5.23 0.41 -9.28
C ILE A 34 5.12 -0.93 -10.01
N GLY A 35 4.01 -1.12 -10.74
CA GLY A 35 3.76 -2.38 -11.47
C GLY A 35 4.82 -2.70 -12.52
N VAL A 36 4.75 -3.89 -13.11
CA VAL A 36 5.80 -4.41 -14.00
C VAL A 36 5.46 -4.21 -15.48
N GLY A 37 6.43 -3.75 -16.28
CA GLY A 37 6.37 -3.76 -17.75
C GLY A 37 5.91 -2.44 -18.39
N VAL A 38 6.64 -1.98 -19.41
CA VAL A 38 6.42 -0.67 -20.06
C VAL A 38 5.03 -0.53 -20.68
N ARG A 39 4.52 -1.58 -21.33
CA ARG A 39 3.19 -1.56 -21.96
C ARG A 39 2.06 -1.45 -20.93
N ALA A 40 2.16 -2.19 -19.83
CA ALA A 40 1.18 -2.15 -18.76
C ALA A 40 1.21 -0.82 -18.01
N LEU A 41 2.41 -0.28 -17.73
CA LEU A 41 2.59 1.05 -17.13
C LEU A 41 2.10 2.16 -18.06
N GLY A 42 2.32 2.06 -19.38
CA GLY A 42 1.79 2.99 -20.38
C GLY A 42 0.26 3.01 -20.45
N MET A 43 -0.41 1.93 -20.01
CA MET A 43 -1.87 1.84 -19.84
C MET A 43 -2.32 2.22 -18.42
N ALA A 44 -1.48 2.85 -17.60
CA ALA A 44 -1.76 3.19 -16.21
C ALA A 44 -2.18 1.97 -15.34
N GLY A 45 -1.67 0.77 -15.66
CA GLY A 45 -2.01 -0.48 -14.96
C GLY A 45 -3.27 -1.18 -15.47
N ALA A 46 -3.97 -0.64 -16.47
CA ALA A 46 -5.16 -1.26 -17.07
C ALA A 46 -4.79 -2.36 -18.08
N PHE A 47 -4.06 -3.40 -17.64
CA PHE A 47 -3.53 -4.47 -18.49
C PHE A 47 -4.16 -5.86 -18.25
N THR A 48 -5.06 -5.99 -17.28
CA THR A 48 -5.60 -7.30 -16.83
C THR A 48 -6.31 -8.10 -17.94
N ALA A 49 -6.91 -7.44 -18.94
CA ALA A 49 -7.57 -8.12 -20.05
C ALA A 49 -6.59 -8.76 -21.07
N ILE A 50 -5.28 -8.51 -20.95
CA ILE A 50 -4.26 -8.95 -21.91
C ILE A 50 -3.39 -10.04 -21.27
N ALA A 51 -3.61 -11.29 -21.67
CA ALA A 51 -2.85 -12.47 -21.21
C ALA A 51 -1.70 -12.82 -22.17
N GLU A 52 -0.91 -11.82 -22.60
CA GLU A 52 0.16 -12.01 -23.59
C GLU A 52 1.52 -11.53 -23.08
N GLY A 53 2.56 -12.34 -23.35
CA GLY A 53 3.95 -12.01 -23.07
C GLY A 53 4.37 -12.15 -21.60
N PRO A 54 5.62 -11.83 -21.25
CA PRO A 54 6.16 -12.06 -19.91
C PRO A 54 5.46 -11.29 -18.79
N ALA A 55 4.89 -10.11 -19.12
CA ALA A 55 4.17 -9.29 -18.15
C ALA A 55 2.83 -9.91 -17.71
N ALA A 56 2.27 -10.86 -18.48
CA ALA A 56 1.03 -11.56 -18.12
C ALA A 56 1.19 -12.31 -16.78
N LEU A 57 2.37 -12.86 -16.47
CA LEU A 57 2.62 -13.51 -15.17
C LEU A 57 2.37 -12.59 -13.96
N TYR A 58 2.57 -11.28 -14.12
CA TYR A 58 2.32 -10.29 -13.07
C TYR A 58 0.87 -9.77 -13.10
N TRP A 59 0.29 -9.54 -14.28
CA TRP A 59 -1.02 -8.86 -14.42
C TRP A 59 -2.22 -9.77 -14.64
N ASN A 60 -2.03 -10.92 -15.30
CA ASN A 60 -3.07 -11.92 -15.60
C ASN A 60 -2.45 -13.30 -15.91
N PRO A 61 -2.20 -14.14 -14.88
CA PRO A 61 -1.61 -15.47 -15.04
C PRO A 61 -2.62 -16.60 -15.35
N ALA A 62 -3.88 -16.28 -15.69
CA ALA A 62 -4.94 -17.25 -15.93
C ALA A 62 -4.74 -18.10 -17.19
#